data_AF-A0A7C3YEG0-F1
#
_entry.id   AF-A0A7C3YEG0-F1
#
_cell.length_a   1.000
_cell.length_b   1.000
_cell.length_c   1.000
_cell.angle_alpha   90.00
_cell.angle_beta   90.00
_cell.angle_gamma   90.00
#
_symmetry.space_group_name_H-M   'P 1'
#
loop_
_entity.id
_entity.type
_entity.pdbx_description
1 polymer ?
#
loop_
_entity_poly.entity_id
_entity_poly.type
_entity_poly.pdbx_seq_one_letter_code
_entity_poly.pdbx_strand_id
1 'polypeptide(L)'
;MAKNRNNSPARDELIRALKAGADYIRGGVDYKILLLFLFYKALSDKWLKAVEDYRKEGYSNARAYLLANQDYVLFDEENNKLLTWYEAMKSKETVMELVNTLLRIARLNEKLSDLQILVERLGLRNLQTSDKLKAVNKILDKFNEFNFSRVPYNVIGDVYIWMLNYSVLKGKEPDQIEKGKEGESYTPKEVARLLVQLLEIENGATILNPALGSGIFLIESYNCVRDRDEPELMLYGQVWD
;
A
#
# COMPACT_ATOMS: atom_id res chain seq x y z
N MET A 1 28.09 11.90 2.72
CA MET A 1 27.06 12.96 2.79
C MET A 1 25.69 12.32 2.62
N ALA A 2 24.94 12.07 3.70
CA ALA A 2 23.58 11.57 3.62
C ALA A 2 22.67 12.70 3.12
N LYS A 3 22.21 12.62 1.86
CA LYS A 3 21.12 13.48 1.39
C LYS A 3 19.92 13.24 2.30
N ASN A 4 19.42 14.30 2.92
CA ASN A 4 18.26 14.28 3.80
C ASN A 4 17.02 13.87 2.96
N ARG A 5 16.76 12.57 2.83
CA ARG A 5 15.67 11.99 2.01
C ARG A 5 14.27 12.18 2.64
N ASN A 6 14.16 12.90 3.77
CA ASN A 6 12.94 12.95 4.57
C ASN A 6 11.93 14.06 4.21
N ASN A 7 12.24 14.96 3.26
CA ASN A 7 11.31 16.01 2.80
C ASN A 7 11.16 15.99 1.27
N SER A 8 10.35 15.06 0.76
CA SER A 8 9.80 15.21 -0.59
C SER A 8 8.46 15.93 -0.47
N PRO A 9 8.23 17.05 -1.18
CA PRO A 9 6.93 17.75 -1.16
C PRO A 9 5.74 16.82 -1.42
N ALA A 10 5.93 15.81 -2.28
CA ALA A 10 4.92 14.78 -2.56
C ALA A 10 4.61 13.89 -1.34
N ARG A 11 5.59 13.56 -0.50
CA ARG A 11 5.39 12.76 0.72
C ARG A 11 4.48 13.48 1.70
N ASP A 12 4.78 14.75 1.98
CA ASP A 12 4.04 15.52 2.97
C ASP A 12 2.63 15.85 2.51
N GLU A 13 2.45 16.07 1.21
CA GLU A 13 1.13 16.24 0.60
C GLU A 13 0.28 14.97 0.75
N LEU A 14 0.85 13.80 0.47
CA LEU A 14 0.18 12.52 0.65
C LEU A 14 -0.19 12.28 2.12
N ILE A 15 0.72 12.55 3.06
CA ILE A 15 0.42 12.43 4.50
C ILE A 15 -0.72 13.36 4.91
N ARG A 16 -0.74 14.61 4.43
CA ARG A 16 -1.84 15.54 4.70
C ARG A 16 -3.16 15.03 4.17
N ALA A 17 -3.19 14.49 2.95
CA ALA A 17 -4.40 13.94 2.37
C ALA A 17 -4.90 12.70 3.11
N LEU A 18 -4.00 11.80 3.52
CA LEU A 18 -4.37 10.63 4.33
C LEU A 18 -4.90 11.04 5.71
N LYS A 19 -4.33 12.06 6.35
CA LYS A 19 -4.88 12.63 7.59
C LYS A 19 -6.30 13.16 7.40
N ALA A 20 -6.52 13.98 6.37
CA ALA A 20 -7.84 14.49 6.04
C ALA A 20 -8.83 13.33 5.75
N GLY A 21 -8.37 12.29 5.05
CA GLY A 21 -9.12 11.06 4.84
C GLY A 21 -9.51 10.38 6.15
N ALA A 22 -8.55 10.17 7.05
CA ALA A 22 -8.78 9.56 8.35
C ALA A 22 -9.79 10.37 9.19
N ASP A 23 -9.76 11.69 9.07
CA ASP A 23 -10.72 12.56 9.76
C ASP A 23 -12.15 12.37 9.28
N TYR A 24 -12.37 12.07 7.99
CA TYR A 24 -13.71 11.78 7.46
C TYR A 24 -14.32 10.49 8.00
N ILE A 25 -13.50 9.49 8.35
CA ILE A 25 -13.97 8.15 8.74
C ILE A 25 -13.76 7.84 10.23
N ARG A 26 -13.27 8.81 11.00
CA ARG A 26 -13.02 8.70 12.43
C ARG A 26 -14.24 8.16 13.19
N GLY A 27 -14.00 7.16 14.04
CA GLY A 27 -15.01 6.62 14.96
C GLY A 27 -16.08 5.73 14.31
N GLY A 28 -15.87 5.27 13.06
CA GLY A 28 -16.84 4.38 12.41
C GLY A 28 -16.32 3.50 11.28
N VAL A 29 -15.12 3.76 10.73
CA VAL A 29 -14.47 2.88 9.74
C VAL A 29 -13.01 2.67 10.14
N ASP A 30 -12.50 1.45 9.98
CA ASP A 30 -11.10 1.14 10.22
C ASP A 30 -10.20 1.94 9.26
N TYR A 31 -9.23 2.68 9.81
CA TYR A 31 -8.27 3.49 9.06
C TYR A 31 -7.43 2.66 8.08
N LYS A 32 -7.30 1.34 8.26
CA LYS A 32 -6.63 0.45 7.31
C LYS A 32 -7.28 0.46 5.92
N ILE A 33 -8.52 0.93 5.78
CA ILE A 33 -9.12 1.17 4.45
C ILE A 33 -8.29 2.16 3.61
N LEU A 34 -7.65 3.15 4.24
CA LEU A 34 -6.79 4.12 3.55
C LEU A 34 -5.52 3.47 3.02
N LEU A 35 -4.98 2.47 3.74
CA LEU A 35 -3.84 1.67 3.28
C LEU A 35 -4.20 0.84 2.06
N LEU A 36 -5.35 0.16 2.10
CA LEU A 36 -5.84 -0.63 0.97
C LEU A 36 -6.05 0.26 -0.27
N PHE A 37 -6.64 1.45 -0.09
CA PHE A 37 -6.84 2.39 -1.19
C PHE A 37 -5.53 2.93 -1.75
N LEU A 38 -4.58 3.30 -0.88
CA LEU A 38 -3.25 3.72 -1.29
C LEU A 38 -2.53 2.62 -2.07
N PHE A 39 -2.56 1.37 -1.58
CA PHE A 39 -1.98 0.22 -2.25
C PHE A 39 -2.58 0.02 -3.64
N TYR A 40 -3.92 -0.09 -3.72
CA TYR A 40 -4.59 -0.39 -4.98
C TYR A 40 -4.41 0.74 -6.01
N LYS A 41 -4.53 2.00 -5.58
CA LYS A 41 -4.33 3.17 -6.45
C LYS A 41 -2.88 3.26 -6.95
N ALA A 42 -1.90 3.01 -6.08
CA ALA A 42 -0.49 2.96 -6.47
C ALA A 42 -0.20 1.83 -7.47
N LEU A 43 -0.69 0.61 -7.19
CA LEU A 43 -0.56 -0.54 -8.08
C LEU A 43 -1.15 -0.24 -9.47
N SER A 44 -2.38 0.30 -9.49
CA SER A 44 -3.08 0.68 -10.72
C SER A 44 -2.31 1.72 -11.53
N ASP A 45 -1.85 2.81 -10.92
CA ASP A 45 -1.17 3.90 -11.62
C ASP A 45 0.20 3.48 -12.16
N LYS A 46 0.90 2.59 -11.45
CA LYS A 46 2.17 2.00 -11.90
C LYS A 46 1.98 1.05 -13.05
N TRP A 47 0.96 0.21 -12.99
CA TRP A 47 0.60 -0.69 -14.08
C TRP A 47 0.22 0.10 -15.34
N LEU A 48 -0.61 1.15 -15.21
CA LEU A 48 -0.97 2.04 -16.33
C LEU A 48 0.24 2.77 -16.91
N LYS A 49 1.23 3.13 -16.09
CA LYS A 49 2.49 3.70 -16.56
C LYS A 49 3.28 2.70 -17.41
N ALA A 50 3.38 1.45 -16.98
CA ALA A 50 4.05 0.39 -17.75
C ALA A 50 3.36 0.14 -19.09
N VAL A 51 2.02 0.08 -19.10
CA VAL A 51 1.23 0.01 -20.34
C VAL A 51 1.57 1.16 -21.29
N GLU A 52 1.62 2.39 -20.77
CA GLU A 52 1.91 3.57 -21.58
C GLU A 52 3.34 3.56 -22.14
N ASP A 53 4.29 2.96 -21.41
CA ASP A 53 5.65 2.79 -21.91
C ASP A 53 5.70 1.78 -23.06
N TYR A 54 5.04 0.63 -22.93
CA TYR A 54 4.92 -0.33 -24.04
C TYR A 54 4.17 0.24 -25.26
N ARG A 55 3.16 1.08 -25.06
CA ARG A 55 2.50 1.77 -26.18
C ARG A 55 3.46 2.68 -26.94
N LYS A 56 4.35 3.39 -26.25
CA LYS A 56 5.37 4.25 -26.88
C LYS A 56 6.42 3.44 -27.65
N GLU A 57 6.64 2.20 -27.26
CA GLU A 57 7.47 1.24 -28.00
C GLU A 57 6.76 0.68 -29.25
N GLY A 58 5.49 1.02 -29.48
CA GLY A 58 4.72 0.64 -30.67
C GLY A 58 3.83 -0.59 -30.51
N TYR A 59 3.70 -1.15 -29.30
CA TYR A 59 2.79 -2.26 -29.05
C TYR A 59 1.32 -1.83 -29.12
N SER A 60 0.46 -2.74 -29.63
CA SER A 60 -0.99 -2.55 -29.58
C SER A 60 -1.52 -2.52 -28.14
N ASN A 61 -2.72 -1.98 -27.92
CA ASN A 61 -3.33 -1.94 -26.59
C ASN A 61 -3.38 -3.30 -25.90
N ALA A 62 -3.87 -4.32 -26.60
CA ALA A 62 -3.95 -5.67 -26.06
C ALA A 62 -2.56 -6.20 -25.67
N ARG A 63 -1.55 -5.99 -26.53
CA ARG A 63 -0.19 -6.46 -26.24
C ARG A 63 0.44 -5.70 -25.08
N ALA A 64 0.25 -4.38 -25.00
CA ALA A 64 0.75 -3.56 -23.91
C ALA A 64 0.14 -3.97 -22.55
N TYR A 65 -1.15 -4.31 -22.51
CA TYR A 65 -1.79 -4.83 -21.30
C TYR A 65 -1.21 -6.18 -20.86
N LEU A 66 -1.01 -7.11 -21.81
CA LEU A 66 -0.41 -8.41 -21.52
C LEU A 66 1.04 -8.29 -21.03
N LEU A 67 1.82 -7.36 -21.60
CA LEU A 67 3.20 -7.09 -21.14
C LEU A 67 3.23 -6.45 -19.75
N ALA A 68 2.28 -5.57 -19.43
CA ALA A 68 2.19 -4.95 -18.10
C ALA A 68 1.72 -5.92 -17.01
N ASN A 69 1.04 -7.02 -17.36
CA ASN A 69 0.62 -8.08 -16.44
C ASN A 69 1.78 -8.94 -15.88
N GLN A 70 3.05 -8.57 -16.10
CA GLN A 70 4.22 -9.34 -15.69
C GLN A 70 4.28 -9.59 -14.18
N ASP A 71 4.13 -8.55 -13.35
CA ASP A 71 4.22 -8.67 -11.89
C ASP A 71 2.85 -8.94 -11.25
N TYR A 72 1.83 -8.24 -11.75
CA TYR A 72 0.46 -8.33 -11.28
C TYR A 72 -0.52 -8.18 -12.45
N VAL A 73 -1.52 -9.07 -12.49
CA VAL A 73 -2.59 -9.10 -13.48
C VAL A 73 -3.65 -8.05 -13.12
N LEU A 74 -3.71 -6.98 -13.89
CA LEU A 74 -4.80 -5.98 -13.86
C LEU A 74 -5.59 -5.90 -15.17
N PHE A 75 -5.16 -6.60 -16.22
CA PHE A 75 -6.00 -6.89 -17.36
C PHE A 75 -6.45 -8.34 -17.32
N ASP A 76 -7.75 -8.54 -17.10
CA ASP A 76 -8.41 -9.83 -17.11
C ASP A 76 -8.76 -10.22 -18.54
N GLU A 77 -7.89 -11.03 -19.14
CA GLU A 77 -8.02 -11.47 -20.53
C GLU A 77 -9.30 -12.28 -20.77
N GLU A 78 -9.67 -13.15 -19.82
CA GLU A 78 -10.84 -14.02 -19.91
C GLU A 78 -12.13 -13.22 -20.08
N ASN A 79 -12.27 -12.12 -19.33
CA ASN A 79 -13.44 -11.26 -19.39
C ASN A 79 -13.22 -9.98 -20.21
N ASN A 80 -12.05 -9.83 -20.84
CA ASN A 80 -11.61 -8.62 -21.53
C ASN A 80 -11.85 -7.34 -20.69
N LYS A 81 -11.47 -7.37 -19.41
CA LYS A 81 -11.77 -6.31 -18.44
C LYS A 81 -10.50 -5.72 -17.82
N LEU A 82 -10.43 -4.39 -17.74
CA LEU A 82 -9.42 -3.69 -16.97
C LEU A 82 -9.87 -3.59 -15.51
N LEU A 83 -9.00 -4.01 -14.59
CA LEU A 83 -9.18 -4.01 -13.14
C LEU A 83 -8.39 -2.85 -12.50
N THR A 84 -8.31 -1.73 -13.20
CA THR A 84 -7.59 -0.55 -12.72
C THR A 84 -8.48 0.27 -11.80
N TRP A 85 -7.86 1.06 -10.91
CA TRP A 85 -8.56 1.99 -10.04
C TRP A 85 -9.51 2.88 -10.85
N TYR A 86 -9.04 3.41 -11.99
CA TYR A 86 -9.83 4.29 -12.84
C TYR A 86 -11.11 3.63 -13.35
N GLU A 87 -11.06 2.36 -13.76
CA GLU A 87 -12.26 1.63 -14.18
C GLU A 87 -13.24 1.43 -13.02
N ALA A 88 -12.73 1.08 -11.84
CA ALA A 88 -13.58 0.88 -10.66
C ALA A 88 -14.32 2.18 -10.25
N MET A 89 -13.71 3.34 -10.49
CA MET A 89 -14.30 4.64 -10.13
C MET A 89 -15.39 5.13 -11.10
N LYS A 90 -15.60 4.47 -12.26
CA LYS A 90 -16.64 4.88 -13.22
C LYS A 90 -18.06 4.50 -12.77
N SER A 91 -18.19 3.52 -11.88
CA SER A 91 -19.49 3.04 -11.43
C SER A 91 -20.18 4.04 -10.50
N LYS A 92 -21.52 4.16 -10.62
CA LYS A 92 -22.35 4.87 -9.65
C LYS A 92 -22.37 4.19 -8.28
N GLU A 93 -22.18 2.86 -8.27
CA GLU A 93 -21.99 2.05 -7.07
C GLU A 93 -20.50 1.79 -6.84
N THR A 94 -19.77 2.88 -6.63
CA THR A 94 -18.31 2.88 -6.64
C THR A 94 -17.69 1.90 -5.64
N VAL A 95 -18.27 1.76 -4.44
CA VAL A 95 -17.73 0.85 -3.41
C VAL A 95 -17.95 -0.62 -3.79
N MET A 96 -19.11 -0.97 -4.34
CA MET A 96 -19.37 -2.34 -4.78
C MET A 96 -18.49 -2.74 -5.97
N GLU A 97 -18.32 -1.85 -6.95
CA GLU A 97 -17.42 -2.11 -8.08
C GLU A 97 -15.96 -2.25 -7.62
N LEU A 98 -15.53 -1.41 -6.66
CA LEU A 98 -14.23 -1.52 -6.03
C LEU A 98 -14.04 -2.89 -5.35
N VAL A 99 -15.02 -3.35 -4.58
CA VAL A 99 -14.99 -4.67 -3.93
C VAL A 99 -14.88 -5.78 -4.97
N ASN A 100 -15.74 -5.77 -5.99
CA ASN A 100 -15.72 -6.79 -7.05
C ASN A 100 -14.37 -6.82 -7.78
N THR A 101 -13.80 -5.64 -8.03
CA THR A 101 -12.49 -5.51 -8.69
C THR A 101 -11.37 -6.07 -7.81
N LEU A 102 -11.32 -5.70 -6.53
CA LEU A 102 -10.33 -6.24 -5.58
C LEU A 102 -10.42 -7.76 -5.44
N LEU A 103 -11.63 -8.32 -5.38
CA LEU A 103 -11.82 -9.77 -5.34
C LEU A 103 -11.37 -10.47 -6.63
N ARG A 104 -11.57 -9.85 -7.80
CA ARG A 104 -11.05 -10.40 -9.06
C ARG A 104 -9.52 -10.32 -9.11
N ILE A 105 -8.92 -9.20 -8.69
CA ILE A 105 -7.46 -9.07 -8.55
C ILE A 105 -6.92 -10.17 -7.65
N ALA A 106 -7.53 -10.40 -6.49
CA ALA A 106 -7.08 -11.42 -5.55
C ALA A 106 -7.12 -12.85 -6.12
N ARG A 107 -8.08 -13.14 -7.01
CA ARG A 107 -8.18 -14.45 -7.69
C ARG A 107 -7.16 -14.62 -8.81
N LEU A 108 -6.83 -13.55 -9.51
CA LEU A 108 -5.88 -13.57 -10.64
C LEU A 108 -4.42 -13.46 -10.19
N ASN A 109 -4.18 -13.08 -8.94
CA ASN A 109 -2.85 -12.81 -8.39
C ASN A 109 -2.64 -13.59 -7.09
N GLU A 110 -1.95 -14.74 -7.16
CA GLU A 110 -1.70 -15.60 -5.99
C GLU A 110 -1.07 -14.83 -4.82
N LYS A 111 -0.06 -14.00 -5.11
CA LYS A 111 0.63 -13.13 -4.13
C LYS A 111 -0.28 -12.09 -3.47
N LEU A 112 -1.48 -11.84 -4.00
CA LEU A 112 -2.45 -10.87 -3.49
C LEU A 112 -3.77 -11.55 -3.07
N SER A 113 -3.79 -12.87 -2.91
CA SER A 113 -4.99 -13.64 -2.54
C SER A 113 -5.63 -13.17 -1.22
N ASP A 114 -4.82 -12.71 -0.27
CA ASP A 114 -5.27 -12.15 1.02
C ASP A 114 -6.09 -10.86 0.91
N LEU A 115 -6.14 -10.21 -0.25
CA LEU A 115 -7.09 -9.11 -0.49
C LEU A 115 -8.54 -9.55 -0.24
N GLN A 116 -8.88 -10.84 -0.44
CA GLN A 116 -10.21 -11.38 -0.12
C GLN A 116 -10.51 -11.24 1.37
N ILE A 117 -9.56 -11.62 2.22
CA ILE A 117 -9.66 -11.51 3.68
C ILE A 117 -9.75 -10.03 4.09
N LEU A 118 -8.97 -9.15 3.47
CA LEU A 118 -9.00 -7.71 3.77
C LEU A 118 -10.34 -7.06 3.42
N VAL A 119 -10.95 -7.41 2.29
CA VAL A 119 -12.28 -6.92 1.89
C VAL A 119 -13.33 -7.27 2.96
N GLU A 120 -13.26 -8.47 3.50
CA GLU A 120 -14.18 -8.95 4.55
C GLU A 120 -13.89 -8.29 5.90
N ARG A 121 -12.63 -8.31 6.36
CA ARG A 121 -12.21 -7.73 7.65
C ARG A 121 -12.49 -6.23 7.73
N LEU A 122 -12.34 -5.50 6.63
CA LEU A 122 -12.63 -4.06 6.57
C LEU A 122 -14.12 -3.74 6.34
N GLY A 123 -14.97 -4.77 6.19
CA GLY A 123 -16.41 -4.60 6.03
C GLY A 123 -16.81 -3.81 4.77
N LEU A 124 -16.00 -3.83 3.70
CA LEU A 124 -16.17 -2.94 2.54
C LEU A 124 -17.55 -3.08 1.88
N ARG A 125 -18.08 -4.31 1.83
CA ARG A 125 -19.42 -4.59 1.26
C ARG A 125 -20.52 -3.82 1.98
N ASN A 126 -20.38 -3.63 3.29
CA ASN A 126 -21.37 -2.96 4.13
C ASN A 126 -21.30 -1.43 4.00
N LEU A 127 -20.21 -0.89 3.45
CA LEU A 127 -20.04 0.56 3.32
C LEU A 127 -20.94 1.18 2.24
N GLN A 128 -21.37 0.40 1.23
CA GLN A 128 -22.26 0.90 0.17
C GLN A 128 -23.65 1.30 0.70
N THR A 129 -24.12 0.66 1.77
CA THR A 129 -25.44 0.93 2.36
C THR A 129 -25.36 1.65 3.70
N SER A 130 -24.15 1.97 4.18
CA SER A 130 -23.95 2.64 5.46
C SER A 130 -24.13 4.16 5.37
N ASP A 131 -24.39 4.77 6.52
CA ASP A 131 -24.33 6.22 6.73
C ASP A 131 -22.92 6.79 6.46
N LYS A 132 -21.89 5.95 6.44
CA LYS A 132 -20.50 6.31 6.16
C LYS A 132 -20.17 6.39 4.66
N LEU A 133 -21.06 5.96 3.75
CA LEU A 133 -20.80 6.00 2.31
C LEU A 133 -20.33 7.39 1.83
N LYS A 134 -20.96 8.46 2.31
CA LYS A 134 -20.58 9.84 1.95
C LYS A 134 -19.14 10.18 2.36
N ALA A 135 -18.68 9.69 3.51
CA ALA A 135 -17.32 9.89 3.97
C ALA A 135 -16.32 9.06 3.14
N VAL A 136 -16.67 7.80 2.84
CA VAL A 136 -15.85 6.92 1.99
C VAL A 136 -15.72 7.50 0.58
N ASN A 137 -16.79 7.99 -0.03
CA ASN A 137 -16.73 8.60 -1.35
C ASN A 137 -15.83 9.84 -1.38
N LYS A 138 -15.87 10.70 -0.34
CA LYS A 138 -14.91 11.83 -0.24
C LYS A 138 -13.47 11.38 -0.21
N ILE A 139 -13.18 10.24 0.43
CA ILE A 139 -11.84 9.65 0.43
C ILE A 139 -11.47 9.17 -0.98
N LEU A 140 -12.36 8.44 -1.64
CA LEU A 140 -12.15 7.96 -3.02
C LEU A 140 -11.89 9.13 -3.99
N ASP A 141 -12.69 10.19 -3.89
CA ASP A 141 -12.51 11.44 -4.65
C ASP A 141 -11.12 12.04 -4.37
N LYS A 142 -10.70 12.07 -3.10
CA LYS A 142 -9.38 12.58 -2.75
C LYS A 142 -8.25 11.73 -3.34
N PHE A 143 -8.40 10.41 -3.39
CA PHE A 143 -7.43 9.52 -4.06
C PHE A 143 -7.40 9.71 -5.58
N ASN A 144 -8.51 10.12 -6.19
CA ASN A 144 -8.58 10.43 -7.63
C ASN A 144 -7.75 11.67 -8.01
N GLU A 145 -7.49 12.57 -7.08
CA GLU A 145 -6.62 13.73 -7.30
C GLU A 145 -5.12 13.35 -7.41
N PHE A 146 -4.74 12.17 -6.92
CA PHE A 146 -3.35 11.71 -6.93
C PHE A 146 -3.03 10.87 -8.17
N ASN A 147 -1.80 11.06 -8.67
CA ASN A 147 -1.20 10.23 -9.71
C ASN A 147 0.13 9.66 -9.23
N PHE A 148 0.16 8.36 -8.95
CA PHE A 148 1.35 7.66 -8.44
C PHE A 148 2.27 7.13 -9.54
N SER A 149 1.93 7.29 -10.82
CA SER A 149 2.71 6.75 -11.94
C SER A 149 4.20 7.11 -11.85
N ARG A 150 4.50 8.37 -11.52
CA ARG A 150 5.85 8.92 -11.40
C ARG A 150 6.35 9.07 -9.96
N VAL A 151 5.51 8.80 -8.96
CA VAL A 151 5.93 8.88 -7.55
C VAL A 151 6.84 7.69 -7.24
N PRO A 152 8.06 7.91 -6.71
CA PRO A 152 8.96 6.81 -6.38
C PRO A 152 8.36 5.82 -5.37
N TYR A 153 8.63 4.52 -5.51
CA TYR A 153 8.08 3.49 -4.62
C TYR A 153 8.46 3.70 -3.15
N ASN A 154 9.67 4.19 -2.86
CA ASN A 154 10.09 4.50 -1.50
C ASN A 154 9.26 5.63 -0.86
N VAL A 155 8.80 6.61 -1.64
CA VAL A 155 7.92 7.67 -1.12
C VAL A 155 6.55 7.10 -0.76
N ILE A 156 5.98 6.24 -1.62
CA ILE A 156 4.70 5.58 -1.36
C ILE A 156 4.83 4.65 -0.13
N GLY A 157 5.90 3.86 -0.07
CA GLY A 157 6.19 2.97 1.06
C GLY A 157 6.36 3.72 2.38
N ASP A 158 7.06 4.85 2.37
CA ASP A 158 7.21 5.70 3.57
C ASP A 158 5.87 6.24 4.07
N VAL A 159 4.99 6.65 3.15
CA VAL A 159 3.63 7.09 3.48
C VAL A 159 2.79 5.92 3.98
N TYR A 160 2.94 4.72 3.38
CA TYR A 160 2.23 3.52 3.79
C TYR A 160 2.58 3.11 5.23
N ILE A 161 3.88 3.04 5.56
CA ILE A 161 4.34 2.77 6.93
C ILE A 161 3.87 3.85 7.90
N TRP A 162 3.93 5.12 7.50
CA TRP A 162 3.42 6.20 8.33
C TRP A 162 1.92 6.03 8.65
N MET A 163 1.11 5.69 7.65
CA MET A 163 -0.32 5.50 7.81
C MET A 163 -0.66 4.22 8.59
N LEU A 164 0.12 3.16 8.44
CA LEU A 164 0.00 1.94 9.23
C LEU A 164 0.21 2.26 10.71
N ASN A 165 1.30 2.96 11.02
CA ASN A 165 1.60 3.42 12.37
C ASN A 165 0.50 4.35 12.92
N TYR A 166 0.03 5.29 12.10
CA TYR A 166 -1.09 6.17 12.46
C TYR A 166 -2.36 5.37 12.80
N SER A 167 -2.66 4.33 12.01
CA SER A 167 -3.83 3.47 12.24
C SER A 167 -3.75 2.71 13.56
N VAL A 168 -2.56 2.23 13.95
CA VAL A 168 -2.35 1.55 15.23
C VAL A 168 -2.47 2.52 16.40
N LEU A 169 -1.88 3.72 16.28
CA LEU A 169 -1.86 4.72 17.36
C LEU A 169 -3.19 5.46 17.54
N LYS A 170 -4.01 5.58 16.49
CA LYS A 170 -5.26 6.36 16.49
C LYS A 170 -6.53 5.53 16.29
N GLY A 171 -6.41 4.30 15.79
CA GLY A 171 -7.54 3.40 15.50
C GLY A 171 -7.94 2.50 16.66
N LYS A 172 -7.32 2.65 17.83
CA LYS A 172 -7.58 1.85 19.03
C LYS A 172 -8.33 2.69 20.07
N GLU A 173 -9.33 2.09 20.73
CA GLU A 173 -9.93 2.63 21.96
C GLU A 173 -8.85 2.80 23.05
N PRO A 174 -9.03 3.68 24.06
CA PRO A 174 -7.98 4.06 25.00
C PRO A 174 -7.26 2.90 25.71
N ASP A 175 -7.98 1.81 25.96
CA ASP A 175 -7.52 0.54 26.54
C ASP A 175 -6.70 -0.32 25.56
N GLN A 176 -6.96 -0.21 24.26
CA GLN A 176 -6.24 -0.92 23.20
C GLN A 176 -4.97 -0.17 22.77
N ILE A 177 -4.89 1.14 23.04
CA ILE A 177 -3.70 1.97 22.75
C ILE A 177 -2.46 1.45 23.50
N GLU A 178 -2.60 0.91 24.71
CA GLU A 178 -1.48 0.33 25.45
C GLU A 178 -0.92 -0.92 24.75
N LYS A 179 -1.79 -1.84 24.29
CA LYS A 179 -1.40 -3.00 23.47
C LYS A 179 -0.87 -2.62 22.07
N GLY A 180 -1.28 -1.47 21.53
CA GLY A 180 -0.79 -0.95 20.24
C GLY A 180 0.61 -0.34 20.28
N LYS A 181 1.20 -0.17 21.46
CA LYS A 181 2.54 0.44 21.65
C LYS A 181 3.65 -0.60 21.85
N GLU A 182 3.32 -1.88 21.85
CA GLU A 182 4.30 -2.96 21.91
C GLU A 182 5.09 -3.04 20.59
N GLY A 183 6.35 -3.49 20.67
CA GLY A 183 7.26 -3.53 19.51
C GLY A 183 6.73 -4.35 18.33
N GLU A 184 5.88 -5.35 18.61
CA GLU A 184 5.18 -6.16 17.60
C GLU A 184 4.13 -5.34 16.83
N SER A 185 3.47 -4.37 17.48
CA SER A 185 2.44 -3.52 16.89
C SER A 185 2.99 -2.24 16.25
N TYR A 186 4.06 -1.66 16.82
CA TYR A 186 4.62 -0.39 16.35
C TYR A 186 6.11 -0.26 16.70
N THR A 187 6.94 0.02 15.69
CA THR A 187 8.33 0.44 15.87
C THR A 187 8.57 1.72 15.07
N PRO A 188 8.97 2.86 15.70
CA PRO A 188 9.32 4.08 14.98
C PRO A 188 10.45 3.82 13.96
N LYS A 189 10.32 4.40 12.77
CA LYS A 189 11.27 4.19 11.67
C LYS A 189 12.69 4.58 12.06
N GLU A 190 12.84 5.66 12.82
CA GLU A 190 14.13 6.17 13.28
C GLU A 190 14.82 5.19 14.23
N VAL A 191 14.04 4.49 15.08
CA VAL A 191 14.55 3.46 15.99
C VAL A 191 14.98 2.22 15.20
N ALA A 192 14.14 1.75 14.28
CA ALA A 192 14.48 0.60 13.43
C ALA A 192 15.74 0.87 12.61
N ARG A 193 15.85 2.06 12.00
CA ARG A 193 17.01 2.48 11.24
C ARG A 193 18.29 2.52 12.09
N LEU A 194 18.22 3.11 13.28
CA LEU A 194 19.36 3.17 14.18
C LEU A 194 19.86 1.76 14.53
N LEU A 195 18.95 0.88 14.94
CA LEU A 195 19.30 -0.49 15.31
C LEU A 195 19.89 -1.27 14.13
N VAL A 196 19.31 -1.17 12.94
CA VAL A 196 19.84 -1.79 11.73
C VAL A 196 21.23 -1.27 11.37
N GLN A 197 21.48 0.04 11.50
CA GLN A 197 22.78 0.63 11.22
C GLN A 197 23.87 0.14 12.17
N LEU A 198 23.53 -0.13 13.43
CA LEU A 198 24.46 -0.70 14.41
C LEU A 198 24.84 -2.16 14.12
N LEU A 199 24.01 -2.89 13.37
CA LEU A 199 24.30 -4.28 12.98
C LEU A 199 25.31 -4.39 11.83
N GLU A 200 25.65 -3.28 11.18
CA GLU A 200 26.61 -3.22 10.07
C GLU A 200 26.36 -4.30 9.00
N ILE A 201 25.08 -4.52 8.66
CA ILE A 201 24.65 -5.59 7.74
C ILE A 201 25.44 -5.56 6.43
N GLU A 202 26.04 -6.70 6.10
CA GLU A 202 26.77 -6.93 4.84
C GLU A 202 25.82 -7.36 3.72
N ASN A 203 26.22 -7.09 2.47
CA ASN A 203 25.51 -7.62 1.31
C ASN A 203 25.63 -9.16 1.26
N GLY A 204 24.61 -9.86 0.79
CA GLY A 204 24.57 -11.33 0.85
C GLY A 204 24.06 -11.90 2.17
N ALA A 205 23.79 -11.06 3.18
CA ALA A 205 23.36 -11.52 4.50
C ALA A 205 21.94 -12.12 4.49
N THR A 206 21.71 -13.05 5.42
CA THR A 206 20.38 -13.55 5.77
C THR A 206 19.86 -12.83 7.01
N ILE A 207 18.73 -12.17 6.89
CA ILE A 207 18.08 -11.41 7.97
C ILE A 207 16.81 -12.14 8.40
N LEU A 208 16.73 -12.44 9.70
CA LEU A 208 15.55 -13.05 10.32
C LEU A 208 14.93 -12.07 11.32
N ASN A 209 13.63 -11.78 11.16
CA ASN A 209 12.83 -11.12 12.17
C ASN A 209 11.70 -12.07 12.67
N PRO A 210 11.86 -12.71 13.84
CA PRO A 210 10.90 -13.69 14.35
C PRO A 210 9.60 -13.06 14.89
N ALA A 211 9.55 -11.73 15.02
CA ALA A 211 8.39 -10.95 15.43
C ALA A 211 8.23 -9.77 14.47
N LEU A 212 7.84 -10.08 13.22
CA LEU A 212 7.92 -9.20 12.07
C LEU A 212 7.17 -7.88 12.27
N GLY A 213 5.99 -7.94 12.90
CA GLY A 213 5.08 -6.81 13.02
C GLY A 213 4.82 -6.15 11.66
N SER A 214 5.11 -4.85 11.56
CA SER A 214 5.01 -4.07 10.32
C SER A 214 6.06 -4.38 9.24
N GLY A 215 7.06 -5.20 9.54
CA GLY A 215 8.17 -5.50 8.64
C GLY A 215 9.26 -4.43 8.55
N ILE A 216 9.18 -3.37 9.36
CA ILE A 216 10.07 -2.21 9.25
C ILE A 216 11.55 -2.55 9.40
N PHE A 217 11.92 -3.53 10.23
CA PHE A 217 13.30 -3.97 10.38
C PHE A 217 13.86 -4.61 9.11
N LEU A 218 13.07 -5.45 8.40
CA LEU A 218 13.50 -6.05 7.14
C LEU A 218 13.62 -4.98 6.04
N ILE A 219 12.68 -4.04 6.00
CA ILE A 219 12.70 -2.91 5.07
C ILE A 219 13.93 -2.02 5.30
N GLU A 220 14.22 -1.64 6.55
CA GLU A 220 15.39 -0.82 6.86
C GLU A 220 16.70 -1.60 6.66
N SER A 221 16.73 -2.92 6.86
CA SER A 221 17.87 -3.78 6.53
C SER A 221 18.19 -3.73 5.03
N TYR A 222 17.17 -3.90 4.18
CA TYR A 222 17.29 -3.73 2.74
C TYR A 222 17.77 -2.32 2.36
N ASN A 223 17.18 -1.28 2.97
CA ASN A 223 17.56 0.10 2.71
C ASN A 223 19.03 0.39 3.10
N CYS A 224 19.52 -0.20 4.19
CA CYS A 224 20.87 -0.02 4.70
C CYS A 224 21.93 -0.56 3.74
N VAL A 225 21.67 -1.71 3.10
CA VAL A 225 22.54 -2.25 2.05
C VAL A 225 22.40 -1.46 0.76
N ARG A 226 21.17 -1.12 0.35
CA ARG A 226 20.89 -0.35 -0.88
C ARG A 226 21.62 0.99 -0.96
N ASP A 227 21.86 1.63 0.18
CA ASP A 227 22.57 2.91 0.23
C ASP A 227 24.08 2.78 -0.08
N ARG A 228 24.61 1.55 -0.13
CA ARG A 228 26.01 1.23 -0.41
C ARG A 228 26.17 0.39 -1.69
N ASP A 229 25.34 -0.63 -1.87
CA ASP A 229 25.44 -1.65 -2.91
C ASP A 229 24.07 -2.07 -3.48
N GLU A 230 24.04 -2.86 -4.55
CA GLU A 230 22.81 -3.54 -5.01
C GLU A 230 22.45 -4.66 -4.00
N PRO A 231 21.26 -4.63 -3.36
CA PRO A 231 20.99 -5.54 -2.24
C PRO A 231 20.69 -6.97 -2.69
N GLU A 232 21.49 -7.90 -2.20
CA GLU A 232 21.33 -9.35 -2.34
C GLU A 232 21.06 -9.96 -0.95
N LEU A 233 19.96 -9.55 -0.32
CA LEU A 233 19.59 -10.02 1.01
C LEU A 233 18.52 -11.11 0.96
N MET A 234 18.65 -12.11 1.84
CA MET A 234 17.58 -13.06 2.13
C MET A 234 16.81 -12.57 3.36
N LEU A 235 15.55 -12.20 3.18
CA LEU A 235 14.72 -11.59 4.22
C LEU A 235 13.63 -12.56 4.69
N TYR A 236 13.67 -12.96 5.95
CA TYR A 236 12.71 -13.87 6.57
C TYR A 236 11.99 -13.19 7.73
N GLY A 237 10.68 -13.37 7.79
CA GLY A 237 9.82 -12.79 8.83
C GLY A 237 8.73 -13.76 9.25
N GLN A 238 8.38 -13.74 10.54
CA GLN A 238 7.21 -14.43 11.07
C GLN A 238 6.35 -13.45 11.88
N VAL A 239 5.03 -13.54 11.74
CA VAL A 239 4.05 -12.82 12.56
C VAL A 239 3.12 -13.84 13.20
N TRP A 240 2.72 -13.60 14.44
CA TRP A 240 1.93 -14.54 15.26
C TRP A 240 0.43 -14.22 15.28
N ASP A 241 -0.01 -13.17 14.58
CA ASP A 241 -1.37 -12.58 14.57
C ASP A 241 -2.25 -13.01 13.38
#